data_AF-A0A135TVR8-F1
#
_entry.id   AF-A0A135TVR8-F1
#
_cell.length_a   1.000
_cell.length_b   1.000
_cell.length_c   1.000
_cell.angle_alpha   90.00
_cell.angle_beta   90.00
_cell.angle_gamma   90.00
#
_symmetry.space_group_name_H-M   'P 1'
#
loop_
_entity.id
_entity.type
_entity.pdbx_description
1 polymer ?
#
loop_
_entity_poly.entity_id
_entity_poly.type
_entity_poly.pdbx_seq_one_letter_code
_entity_poly.pdbx_strand_id
1 'polypeptide(L)'
;MIQPIFAVLALATAASASFTGNLNYLSPSKHHASLGVSINKVAKRTYANSHWDPAKLNFTHGVASGDPYEDSVILWTRAAPTADNDKSNLTVSGYVPLYDHSTEDYVKKSDSPVCVDWKISTSKALDAVVDSGTAYTSSDVDYTVKVEAKRLAPFKVYYYQFGICNSNKTSPIGRTKTIPSKNSRVETPIKLAVYSCSNYPFGFFNAYGNPVRKDSVDYVIHLGDYIYEYGNGEYGWGNSIGRIPLPDRQIFTLYDYRKRIATYRTDLDLVASHQSFPWIPVWDDHEVSDNTWRDGASELNNTEDSFIADGGVSVDQRKMNAVRAYFEWMPIRQVDMDDNLRIWREFNFGNLFDLVMLDTRQYDRAITDVYTNTDYIHAISNDASRSLMGPRQEAWFYKTLRQSSTRGATWRVIGNQIIFSRMNESLALGAENPMNYDQWDGYQANRNRTFQVLYEQNVGNNIFLAGDSHASWVSDLVWLGEHEYDPKTGSGSVGVEFAGSAVSSPCPAGQNISLAAANAGSAWLTAANRELQWQDLFYRGYYELSIDYDAVNASFFGIPTTRIKQGYEISLANFTVLAGENKLHRLNGTAAVGGVAESGSLKNGRVVQTNLTHDTGSGAYLKYDSP
;
A
#
# COMPACT_ATOMS: atom_id res chain seq x y z
N MET A 1 -40.58 -48.17 0.64
CA MET A 1 -39.13 -48.32 0.38
C MET A 1 -38.60 -46.91 0.11
N ILE A 2 -38.16 -46.20 1.15
CA ILE A 2 -37.70 -44.80 1.06
C ILE A 2 -36.36 -44.71 1.79
N GLN A 3 -35.28 -44.58 1.01
CA GLN A 3 -34.01 -43.94 1.37
C GLN A 3 -33.20 -43.76 0.05
N PRO A 4 -32.28 -42.77 -0.07
CA PRO A 4 -32.01 -41.63 0.83
C PRO A 4 -31.85 -40.26 0.11
N ILE A 5 -32.24 -39.16 0.78
CA ILE A 5 -31.84 -37.78 0.43
C ILE A 5 -30.62 -37.30 1.26
N PHE A 6 -30.13 -38.12 2.19
CA PHE A 6 -29.13 -37.71 3.19
C PHE A 6 -27.69 -37.53 2.66
N ALA A 7 -27.29 -38.18 1.55
CA ALA A 7 -25.91 -38.11 1.05
C ALA A 7 -25.56 -36.76 0.39
N VAL A 8 -26.50 -36.18 -0.37
CA VAL A 8 -26.28 -34.90 -1.07
C VAL A 8 -26.20 -33.73 -0.08
N LEU A 9 -27.03 -33.76 0.97
CA LEU A 9 -27.02 -32.72 2.00
C LEU A 9 -25.71 -32.69 2.81
N ALA A 10 -25.16 -33.86 3.13
CA ALA A 10 -23.89 -33.98 3.85
C ALA A 10 -22.69 -33.49 3.01
N LEU A 11 -22.69 -33.78 1.71
CA LEU A 11 -21.63 -33.31 0.80
C LEU A 11 -21.69 -31.79 0.59
N ALA A 12 -22.88 -31.22 0.42
CA ALA A 12 -23.05 -29.78 0.26
C ALA A 12 -22.65 -28.99 1.52
N THR A 13 -22.88 -29.53 2.71
CA THR A 13 -22.47 -28.89 3.97
C THR A 13 -20.96 -28.94 4.18
N ALA A 14 -20.30 -30.05 3.87
CA ALA A 14 -18.84 -30.17 3.89
C ALA A 14 -18.16 -29.23 2.88
N ALA A 15 -18.67 -29.16 1.64
CA ALA A 15 -18.15 -28.25 0.61
C ALA A 15 -18.29 -26.78 1.03
N SER A 16 -19.45 -26.38 1.58
CA SER A 16 -19.65 -25.03 2.10
C SER A 16 -18.68 -24.68 3.22
N ALA A 17 -18.43 -25.60 4.16
CA ALA A 17 -17.47 -25.40 5.24
C ALA A 17 -16.02 -25.22 4.75
N SER A 18 -15.66 -25.82 3.61
CA SER A 18 -14.33 -25.65 3.01
C SER A 18 -14.17 -24.32 2.27
N PHE A 19 -15.24 -23.80 1.64
CA PHE A 19 -15.23 -22.47 1.02
C PHE A 19 -15.24 -21.35 2.07
N THR A 20 -15.90 -21.53 3.21
CA THR A 20 -15.83 -20.56 4.32
C THR A 20 -14.43 -20.44 4.93
N GLY A 21 -13.56 -21.44 4.70
CA GLY A 21 -12.14 -21.36 5.06
C GLY A 21 -11.33 -20.35 4.25
N ASN A 22 -11.83 -19.89 3.09
CA ASN A 22 -11.19 -18.87 2.26
C ASN A 22 -11.90 -17.53 2.40
N LEU A 23 -11.22 -16.57 3.03
CA LEU A 23 -11.72 -15.24 3.34
C LEU A 23 -12.12 -14.44 2.09
N ASN A 24 -11.62 -14.79 0.91
CA ASN A 24 -11.98 -14.10 -0.34
C ASN A 24 -13.41 -14.38 -0.81
N TYR A 25 -14.08 -15.44 -0.32
CA TYR A 25 -15.52 -15.63 -0.57
C TYR A 25 -16.40 -14.86 0.40
N LEU A 26 -15.89 -14.61 1.60
CA LEU A 26 -16.62 -13.91 2.62
C LEU A 26 -16.80 -12.45 2.21
N SER A 27 -17.86 -11.84 2.74
CA SER A 27 -18.06 -10.42 2.53
C SER A 27 -16.88 -9.65 3.12
N PRO A 28 -16.30 -8.69 2.38
CA PRO A 28 -15.29 -7.81 2.94
C PRO A 28 -15.86 -6.87 4.02
N SER A 29 -17.19 -6.81 4.16
CA SER A 29 -17.91 -6.29 5.31
C SER A 29 -18.34 -7.39 6.27
N LYS A 30 -18.16 -7.19 7.57
CA LYS A 30 -18.67 -8.15 8.57
C LYS A 30 -20.17 -8.02 8.81
N HIS A 31 -20.77 -6.88 8.42
CA HIS A 31 -22.18 -6.59 8.64
C HIS A 31 -23.07 -6.91 7.43
N HIS A 32 -22.48 -7.04 6.24
CA HIS A 32 -23.25 -7.23 5.00
C HIS A 32 -22.82 -8.49 4.26
N ALA A 33 -23.36 -9.64 4.65
CA ALA A 33 -23.06 -10.92 4.02
C ALA A 33 -23.30 -10.94 2.49
N SER A 34 -24.21 -10.09 1.98
CA SER A 34 -24.53 -9.97 0.56
C SER A 34 -23.40 -9.42 -0.31
N LEU A 35 -22.42 -8.72 0.27
CA LEU A 35 -21.27 -8.22 -0.50
C LEU A 35 -20.25 -9.33 -0.82
N GLY A 36 -20.35 -10.47 -0.13
CA GLY A 36 -19.53 -11.65 -0.38
C GLY A 36 -20.08 -12.52 -1.52
N VAL A 37 -19.22 -13.38 -2.05
CA VAL A 37 -19.65 -14.39 -3.03
C VAL A 37 -20.59 -15.38 -2.32
N SER A 38 -21.75 -15.66 -2.92
CA SER A 38 -22.71 -16.61 -2.35
C SER A 38 -22.14 -18.04 -2.32
N ILE A 39 -21.54 -18.42 -1.18
CA ILE A 39 -20.95 -19.75 -0.97
C ILE A 39 -21.97 -20.86 -1.21
N ASN A 40 -23.22 -20.67 -0.81
CA ASN A 40 -24.28 -21.65 -1.08
C ASN A 40 -24.50 -21.87 -2.58
N LYS A 41 -24.45 -20.82 -3.41
CA LYS A 41 -24.54 -20.96 -4.87
C LYS A 41 -23.28 -21.60 -5.45
N VAL A 42 -22.09 -21.29 -4.89
CA VAL A 42 -20.81 -21.90 -5.27
C VAL A 42 -20.83 -23.40 -5.00
N ALA A 43 -21.12 -23.81 -3.77
CA ALA A 43 -21.17 -25.21 -3.37
C ALA A 43 -22.24 -26.00 -4.12
N LYS A 44 -23.41 -25.42 -4.42
CA LYS A 44 -24.48 -26.10 -5.17
C LYS A 44 -24.10 -26.46 -6.61
N ARG A 45 -23.31 -25.63 -7.30
CA ARG A 45 -22.84 -25.93 -8.67
C ARG A 45 -21.58 -26.80 -8.70
N THR A 46 -20.90 -26.94 -7.56
CA THR A 46 -19.75 -27.83 -7.41
C THR A 46 -20.23 -29.28 -7.33
N TYR A 47 -19.94 -30.10 -8.34
CA TYR A 47 -20.28 -31.52 -8.28
C TYR A 47 -19.33 -32.23 -7.31
N ALA A 48 -19.86 -33.17 -6.53
CA ALA A 48 -19.09 -33.89 -5.51
C ALA A 48 -17.86 -34.64 -6.06
N ASN A 49 -17.80 -34.91 -7.37
CA ASN A 49 -16.70 -35.61 -8.05
C ASN A 49 -15.96 -34.73 -9.07
N SER A 50 -16.33 -33.46 -9.24
CA SER A 50 -15.63 -32.56 -10.17
C SER A 50 -14.40 -31.98 -9.47
N HIS A 51 -13.22 -32.44 -9.84
CA HIS A 51 -11.95 -31.96 -9.31
C HIS A 51 -11.02 -31.61 -10.45
N TRP A 52 -10.23 -30.55 -10.27
CA TRP A 52 -9.10 -30.29 -11.14
C TRP A 52 -8.08 -31.40 -11.00
N ASP A 53 -7.53 -31.83 -12.13
CA ASP A 53 -6.30 -32.62 -12.14
C ASP A 53 -5.18 -31.79 -11.47
N PRO A 54 -4.62 -32.25 -10.33
CA PRO A 54 -3.56 -31.51 -9.64
C PRO A 54 -2.36 -31.19 -10.52
N ALA A 55 -2.08 -32.02 -11.55
CA ALA A 55 -1.02 -31.76 -12.52
C ALA A 55 -1.23 -30.45 -13.31
N LYS A 56 -2.45 -29.94 -13.42
CA LYS A 56 -2.78 -28.68 -14.11
C LYS A 56 -2.73 -27.44 -13.20
N LEU A 57 -2.75 -27.62 -11.89
CA LEU A 57 -2.79 -26.52 -10.92
C LEU A 57 -1.39 -26.03 -10.55
N ASN A 58 -1.19 -24.71 -10.51
CA ASN A 58 0.08 -24.09 -10.13
C ASN A 58 -0.12 -22.88 -9.21
N PHE A 59 0.89 -22.61 -8.38
CA PHE A 59 0.98 -21.39 -7.58
C PHE A 59 1.58 -20.28 -8.45
N THR A 60 0.71 -19.55 -9.14
CA THR A 60 1.11 -18.71 -10.30
C THR A 60 1.76 -17.39 -9.92
N HIS A 61 1.51 -16.87 -8.71
CA HIS A 61 1.91 -15.52 -8.28
C HIS A 61 2.56 -15.52 -6.89
N GLY A 62 3.26 -16.61 -6.57
CA GLY A 62 3.95 -16.79 -5.30
C GLY A 62 3.00 -16.88 -4.11
N VAL A 63 3.50 -16.44 -2.96
CA VAL A 63 2.77 -16.38 -1.69
C VAL A 63 2.96 -15.01 -1.06
N ALA A 64 2.05 -14.62 -0.17
CA ALA A 64 2.16 -13.38 0.58
C ALA A 64 1.61 -13.52 2.01
N SER A 65 2.04 -12.63 2.89
CA SER A 65 1.44 -12.49 4.22
C SER A 65 1.24 -11.02 4.56
N GLY A 66 0.32 -10.72 5.47
CA GLY A 66 0.00 -9.33 5.79
C GLY A 66 -0.99 -9.17 6.94
N ASP A 67 -1.24 -7.90 7.27
CA ASP A 67 -2.04 -7.47 8.42
C ASP A 67 -1.78 -8.32 9.69
N PRO A 68 -0.52 -8.40 10.15
CA PRO A 68 -0.17 -9.21 11.30
C PRO A 68 -0.79 -8.63 12.58
N TYR A 69 -1.33 -9.53 13.41
CA TYR A 69 -1.69 -9.28 14.80
C TYR A 69 -0.78 -10.09 15.73
N GLU A 70 -0.97 -9.95 17.03
CA GLU A 70 -0.13 -10.61 18.04
C GLU A 70 -0.27 -12.14 17.99
N ASP A 71 -1.43 -12.65 17.60
CA ASP A 71 -1.77 -14.07 17.64
C ASP A 71 -2.12 -14.66 16.26
N SER A 72 -2.08 -13.84 15.21
CA SER A 72 -2.59 -14.21 13.90
C SER A 72 -2.00 -13.40 12.75
N VAL A 73 -2.04 -13.94 11.55
CA VAL A 73 -1.59 -13.26 10.32
C VAL A 73 -2.39 -13.75 9.11
N ILE A 74 -2.61 -12.86 8.14
CA ILE A 74 -3.19 -13.26 6.86
C ILE A 74 -2.13 -13.95 6.01
N LEU A 75 -2.47 -15.11 5.45
CA LEU A 75 -1.69 -15.81 4.44
C LEU A 75 -2.45 -15.78 3.12
N TRP A 76 -1.74 -15.57 2.02
CA TRP A 76 -2.30 -15.44 0.69
C TRP A 76 -1.52 -16.23 -0.36
N THR A 77 -2.23 -16.77 -1.35
CA THR A 77 -1.66 -17.35 -2.57
C THR A 77 -2.69 -17.34 -3.71
N ARG A 78 -2.28 -17.70 -4.94
CA ARG A 78 -3.16 -17.99 -6.07
C ARG A 78 -2.87 -19.36 -6.66
N ALA A 79 -3.83 -20.28 -6.54
CA ALA A 79 -3.71 -21.67 -6.97
C ALA A 79 -4.62 -21.94 -8.19
N ALA A 80 -4.09 -21.73 -9.39
CA ALA A 80 -4.88 -21.64 -10.61
C ALA A 80 -4.52 -22.73 -11.64
N PRO A 81 -5.48 -23.17 -12.48
CA PRO A 81 -5.24 -24.08 -13.60
C PRO A 81 -4.61 -23.38 -14.83
N THR A 82 -4.51 -22.05 -14.79
CA THR A 82 -3.95 -21.20 -15.85
C THR A 82 -3.25 -20.00 -15.24
N ALA A 83 -2.25 -19.47 -15.95
CA ALA A 83 -1.61 -18.21 -15.59
C ALA A 83 -2.53 -17.00 -15.83
N ASP A 84 -3.50 -17.12 -16.76
CA ASP A 84 -4.45 -16.04 -17.05
C ASP A 84 -5.48 -15.87 -15.94
N ASN A 85 -6.09 -14.68 -15.87
CA ASN A 85 -7.09 -14.32 -14.86
C ASN A 85 -8.49 -14.73 -15.28
N ASP A 86 -9.40 -14.86 -14.31
CA ASP A 86 -10.80 -15.12 -14.60
C ASP A 86 -11.43 -13.97 -15.41
N LYS A 87 -11.89 -14.29 -16.63
CA LYS A 87 -12.47 -13.35 -17.61
C LYS A 87 -13.90 -12.91 -17.27
N SER A 88 -14.37 -13.12 -16.03
CA SER A 88 -15.68 -12.65 -15.62
C SER A 88 -15.66 -11.12 -15.52
N ASN A 89 -16.18 -10.47 -16.56
CA ASN A 89 -16.37 -9.02 -16.62
C ASN A 89 -17.76 -8.61 -16.11
N LEU A 90 -18.33 -9.36 -15.16
CA LEU A 90 -19.70 -9.09 -14.70
C LEU A 90 -19.76 -7.74 -13.98
N THR A 91 -20.35 -6.78 -14.65
CA THR A 91 -20.87 -5.53 -14.09
C THR A 91 -22.33 -5.73 -13.75
N VAL A 92 -22.80 -5.16 -12.64
CA VAL A 92 -24.23 -4.98 -12.43
C VAL A 92 -24.71 -3.88 -13.37
N SER A 93 -25.68 -4.18 -14.24
CA SER A 93 -26.44 -3.15 -14.96
C SER A 93 -27.90 -3.19 -14.50
N GLY A 94 -28.47 -2.01 -14.20
CA GLY A 94 -29.82 -1.83 -13.67
C GLY A 94 -29.88 -1.50 -12.17
N TYR A 95 -31.09 -1.47 -11.59
CA TYR A 95 -31.35 -1.33 -10.13
C TYR A 95 -30.95 -2.58 -9.33
N VAL A 96 -29.80 -3.15 -9.64
CA VAL A 96 -29.24 -4.30 -8.97
C VAL A 96 -28.37 -3.79 -7.81
N PRO A 97 -28.38 -4.43 -6.62
CA PRO A 97 -27.51 -4.02 -5.52
C PRO A 97 -26.06 -3.87 -6.00
N LEU A 98 -25.34 -2.87 -5.48
CA LEU A 98 -23.93 -2.52 -5.79
C LEU A 98 -22.93 -3.69 -5.73
N TYR A 99 -23.36 -4.85 -5.22
CA TYR A 99 -22.62 -6.11 -5.16
C TYR A 99 -23.50 -7.28 -5.60
N ASP A 100 -23.77 -7.41 -6.90
CA ASP A 100 -24.33 -8.67 -7.40
C ASP A 100 -23.23 -9.63 -7.84
N HIS A 101 -23.25 -10.81 -7.24
CA HIS A 101 -22.46 -11.96 -7.64
C HIS A 101 -23.30 -12.97 -8.43
N SER A 102 -24.50 -12.59 -8.91
CA SER A 102 -25.35 -13.41 -9.76
C SER A 102 -24.71 -13.53 -11.14
N THR A 103 -24.30 -14.75 -11.43
CA THR A 103 -23.55 -15.10 -12.63
C THR A 103 -24.27 -16.16 -13.45
N GLU A 104 -25.53 -16.44 -13.09
CA GLU A 104 -26.24 -17.65 -13.49
C GLU A 104 -26.70 -17.59 -14.96
N ASP A 105 -26.74 -16.41 -15.57
CA ASP A 105 -27.24 -16.25 -16.95
C ASP A 105 -26.14 -16.13 -18.02
N TYR A 106 -24.85 -15.88 -17.68
CA TYR A 106 -23.86 -15.41 -18.67
C TYR A 106 -22.43 -15.99 -18.60
N VAL A 107 -22.10 -16.87 -17.65
CA VAL A 107 -20.72 -17.42 -17.55
C VAL A 107 -20.71 -18.95 -17.46
N LYS A 108 -19.92 -19.61 -18.32
CA LYS A 108 -19.52 -21.01 -18.14
C LYS A 108 -18.48 -21.10 -17.02
N LYS A 109 -18.94 -21.05 -15.76
CA LYS A 109 -18.08 -21.20 -14.57
C LYS A 109 -17.51 -22.61 -14.49
N SER A 110 -16.31 -22.73 -13.93
CA SER A 110 -15.77 -24.05 -13.56
C SER A 110 -16.67 -24.62 -12.46
N ASP A 111 -17.14 -25.84 -12.67
CA ASP A 111 -17.83 -26.66 -11.68
C ASP A 111 -16.85 -27.30 -10.68
N SER A 112 -15.55 -27.26 -10.99
CA SER A 112 -14.50 -27.94 -10.25
C SER A 112 -13.77 -26.97 -9.32
N PRO A 113 -13.82 -27.15 -7.98
CA PRO A 113 -13.11 -26.32 -7.05
C PRO A 113 -11.65 -26.73 -6.98
N VAL A 114 -10.79 -25.81 -6.58
CA VAL A 114 -9.39 -26.08 -6.24
C VAL A 114 -9.28 -26.19 -4.73
N CYS A 115 -8.89 -27.37 -4.25
CA CYS A 115 -8.61 -27.61 -2.84
C CYS A 115 -7.15 -27.27 -2.54
N VAL A 116 -6.93 -26.43 -1.51
CA VAL A 116 -5.61 -26.01 -1.08
C VAL A 116 -5.46 -26.22 0.42
N ASP A 117 -4.47 -27.02 0.81
CA ASP A 117 -4.03 -27.14 2.20
C ASP A 117 -3.03 -26.02 2.53
N TRP A 118 -3.04 -25.54 3.75
CA TRP A 118 -2.09 -24.54 4.23
C TRP A 118 -1.58 -24.92 5.62
N LYS A 119 -0.35 -24.52 5.92
CA LYS A 119 0.27 -24.71 7.23
C LYS A 119 1.21 -23.55 7.54
N ILE A 120 1.32 -23.24 8.83
CA ILE A 120 2.28 -22.30 9.39
C ILE A 120 3.06 -22.98 10.52
N SER A 121 4.36 -22.74 10.57
CA SER A 121 5.30 -23.43 11.45
C SER A 121 6.33 -22.46 12.02
N THR A 122 6.83 -22.77 13.22
CA THR A 122 7.99 -22.06 13.80
C THR A 122 9.32 -22.46 13.14
N SER A 123 9.31 -23.48 12.27
CA SER A 123 10.49 -24.02 11.61
C SER A 123 10.37 -23.87 10.10
N LYS A 124 11.47 -23.48 9.45
CA LYS A 124 11.55 -23.35 7.99
C LYS A 124 11.35 -24.69 7.28
N ALA A 125 11.67 -25.81 7.96
CA ALA A 125 11.44 -27.16 7.43
C ALA A 125 9.96 -27.60 7.53
N LEU A 126 9.11 -26.80 8.19
CA LEU A 126 7.68 -27.06 8.40
C LEU A 126 7.39 -28.34 9.20
N ASP A 127 8.29 -28.72 10.10
CA ASP A 127 8.18 -29.88 11.01
C ASP A 127 7.55 -29.54 12.38
N ALA A 128 7.48 -28.25 12.73
CA ALA A 128 6.86 -27.75 13.96
C ALA A 128 5.61 -26.90 13.63
N VAL A 129 4.57 -27.53 13.08
CA VAL A 129 3.34 -26.83 12.64
C VAL A 129 2.53 -26.34 13.85
N VAL A 130 2.08 -25.07 13.79
CA VAL A 130 1.30 -24.41 14.84
C VAL A 130 -0.17 -24.25 14.46
N ASP A 131 -0.42 -23.96 13.18
CA ASP A 131 -1.77 -23.92 12.62
C ASP A 131 -1.73 -24.45 11.18
N SER A 132 -2.85 -25.00 10.76
CA SER A 132 -3.05 -25.58 9.44
C SER A 132 -4.53 -25.74 9.16
N GLY A 133 -4.88 -25.79 7.88
CA GLY A 133 -6.22 -26.09 7.46
C GLY A 133 -6.31 -26.32 5.97
N THR A 134 -7.54 -26.41 5.49
CA THR A 134 -7.87 -26.56 4.07
C THR A 134 -8.79 -25.41 3.67
N ALA A 135 -8.58 -24.86 2.49
CA ALA A 135 -9.37 -23.79 1.91
C ALA A 135 -9.67 -24.12 0.45
N TYR A 136 -10.92 -23.88 0.02
CA TYR A 136 -11.31 -24.06 -1.37
C TYR A 136 -11.24 -22.73 -2.12
N THR A 137 -10.90 -22.78 -3.40
CA THR A 137 -10.93 -21.63 -4.31
C THR A 137 -11.48 -22.01 -5.69
N SER A 138 -11.86 -21.01 -6.48
CA SER A 138 -12.50 -21.14 -7.78
C SER A 138 -12.33 -19.84 -8.56
N SER A 139 -12.80 -19.83 -9.80
CA SER A 139 -12.78 -18.64 -10.65
C SER A 139 -13.55 -17.44 -10.08
N ASP A 140 -14.51 -17.66 -9.17
CA ASP A 140 -15.30 -16.60 -8.52
C ASP A 140 -14.46 -15.55 -7.80
N VAL A 141 -13.32 -15.99 -7.25
CA VAL A 141 -12.35 -15.16 -6.53
C VAL A 141 -11.00 -15.21 -7.23
N ASP A 142 -10.99 -15.47 -8.55
CA ASP A 142 -9.79 -15.59 -9.39
C ASP A 142 -8.75 -16.59 -8.87
N TYR A 143 -9.24 -17.69 -8.29
CA TYR A 143 -8.43 -18.78 -7.71
C TYR A 143 -7.48 -18.33 -6.60
N THR A 144 -7.74 -17.16 -6.00
CA THR A 144 -6.99 -16.67 -4.85
C THR A 144 -7.43 -17.40 -3.58
N VAL A 145 -6.49 -17.62 -2.67
CA VAL A 145 -6.71 -18.20 -1.35
C VAL A 145 -6.22 -17.19 -0.34
N LYS A 146 -7.09 -16.79 0.57
CA LYS A 146 -6.77 -15.96 1.72
C LYS A 146 -7.26 -16.63 2.98
N VAL A 147 -6.37 -16.85 3.93
CA VAL A 147 -6.68 -17.50 5.21
C VAL A 147 -6.08 -16.69 6.34
N GLU A 148 -6.68 -16.77 7.52
CA GLU A 148 -6.13 -16.20 8.74
C GLU A 148 -5.54 -17.34 9.57
N ALA A 149 -4.21 -17.42 9.62
CA ALA A 149 -3.52 -18.33 10.52
C ALA A 149 -3.55 -17.76 11.94
N LYS A 150 -3.90 -18.59 12.93
CA LYS A 150 -4.17 -18.19 14.33
C LYS A 150 -3.27 -18.98 15.29
N ARG A 151 -3.48 -18.74 16.60
CA ARG A 151 -2.78 -19.43 17.70
C ARG A 151 -1.25 -19.23 17.64
N LEU A 152 -0.84 -18.10 17.09
CA LEU A 152 0.56 -17.71 16.98
C LEU A 152 1.01 -17.03 18.27
N ALA A 153 2.31 -17.08 18.52
CA ALA A 153 2.92 -16.33 19.60
C ALA A 153 3.23 -14.90 19.13
N PRO A 154 3.15 -13.88 20.00
CA PRO A 154 3.49 -12.51 19.67
C PRO A 154 4.96 -12.34 19.27
N PHE A 155 5.22 -11.34 18.43
CA PHE A 155 6.55 -10.91 18.00
C PHE A 155 7.48 -12.05 17.55
N LYS A 156 6.94 -13.01 16.78
CA LYS A 156 7.66 -14.23 16.40
C LYS A 156 7.63 -14.45 14.90
N VAL A 157 8.77 -14.90 14.37
CA VAL A 157 8.91 -15.30 12.96
C VAL A 157 8.31 -16.69 12.76
N TYR A 158 7.57 -16.83 11.67
CA TYR A 158 6.96 -18.07 11.22
C TYR A 158 7.23 -18.31 9.73
N TYR A 159 7.12 -19.57 9.33
CA TYR A 159 7.19 -20.01 7.94
C TYR A 159 5.89 -20.69 7.55
N TYR A 160 5.44 -20.47 6.32
CA TYR A 160 4.17 -21.01 5.85
C TYR A 160 4.26 -21.51 4.42
N GLN A 161 3.38 -22.45 4.08
CA GLN A 161 3.34 -23.04 2.74
C GLN A 161 1.92 -23.52 2.43
N PHE A 162 1.55 -23.42 1.15
CA PHE A 162 0.33 -23.99 0.60
C PHE A 162 0.63 -25.26 -0.20
N GLY A 163 -0.30 -26.20 -0.23
CA GLY A 163 -0.23 -27.43 -1.01
C GLY A 163 -1.53 -27.66 -1.77
N ILE A 164 -1.46 -28.20 -2.99
CA ILE A 164 -2.65 -28.66 -3.70
C ILE A 164 -3.05 -30.01 -3.10
N CYS A 165 -4.28 -30.12 -2.59
CA CYS A 165 -4.76 -31.33 -1.94
C CYS A 165 -4.60 -32.56 -2.84
N ASN A 166 -4.35 -33.73 -2.24
CA ASN A 166 -4.15 -35.00 -2.94
C ASN A 166 -3.00 -34.96 -3.97
N SER A 167 -1.97 -34.14 -3.72
CA SER A 167 -0.79 -34.05 -4.58
C SER A 167 0.45 -33.64 -3.79
N ASN A 168 1.62 -33.75 -4.43
CA ASN A 168 2.89 -33.25 -3.88
C ASN A 168 3.23 -31.81 -4.34
N LYS A 169 2.31 -31.12 -5.03
CA LYS A 169 2.55 -29.75 -5.49
C LYS A 169 2.40 -28.77 -4.33
N THR A 170 3.45 -28.01 -4.09
CA THR A 170 3.51 -27.01 -3.02
C THR A 170 3.92 -25.64 -3.56
N SER A 171 3.51 -24.60 -2.84
CA SER A 171 3.95 -23.24 -3.10
C SER A 171 5.41 -23.07 -2.64
N PRO A 172 6.07 -21.96 -3.02
CA PRO A 172 7.24 -21.50 -2.28
C PRO A 172 6.93 -21.37 -0.78
N ILE A 173 7.94 -21.56 0.07
CA ILE A 173 7.84 -21.33 1.51
C ILE A 173 7.93 -19.83 1.76
N GLY A 174 6.87 -19.25 2.33
CA GLY A 174 6.86 -17.87 2.79
C GLY A 174 7.38 -17.73 4.22
N ARG A 175 7.82 -16.53 4.56
CA ARG A 175 8.20 -16.09 5.91
C ARG A 175 7.29 -14.95 6.33
N THR A 176 6.90 -14.94 7.59
CA THR A 176 6.06 -13.90 8.18
C THR A 176 6.44 -13.64 9.64
N LYS A 177 5.88 -12.60 10.25
CA LYS A 177 6.12 -12.23 11.65
C LYS A 177 4.87 -11.63 12.27
N THR A 178 4.47 -12.11 13.45
CA THR A 178 3.39 -11.50 14.26
C THR A 178 3.86 -10.20 14.89
N ILE A 179 2.95 -9.29 15.25
CA ILE A 179 3.32 -8.06 15.98
C ILE A 179 3.49 -8.36 17.48
N PRO A 180 4.17 -7.49 18.26
CA PRO A 180 4.19 -7.60 19.72
C PRO A 180 2.81 -7.42 20.33
N SER A 181 2.61 -7.97 21.52
CA SER A 181 1.36 -7.79 22.26
C SER A 181 1.13 -6.34 22.64
N LYS A 182 -0.11 -5.86 22.57
CA LYS A 182 -0.48 -4.44 22.67
C LYS A 182 0.21 -3.61 23.77
N ASN A 183 0.56 -4.19 24.92
CA ASN A 183 1.22 -3.46 26.02
C ASN A 183 2.61 -4.00 26.38
N SER A 184 3.17 -4.94 25.61
CA SER A 184 4.49 -5.50 25.87
C SER A 184 5.59 -4.52 25.48
N ARG A 185 6.65 -4.48 26.28
CA ARG A 185 7.91 -3.87 25.87
C ARG A 185 8.58 -4.72 24.79
N VAL A 186 9.15 -4.08 23.79
CA VAL A 186 9.95 -4.73 22.74
C VAL A 186 11.43 -4.55 23.06
N GLU A 187 12.22 -5.62 23.03
CA GLU A 187 13.63 -5.55 23.44
C GLU A 187 14.57 -5.10 22.31
N THR A 188 14.10 -5.13 21.06
CA THR A 188 14.89 -4.76 19.87
C THR A 188 14.14 -3.75 19.03
N PRO A 189 14.83 -2.86 18.31
CA PRO A 189 14.19 -1.95 17.37
C PRO A 189 13.33 -2.72 16.37
N ILE A 190 12.17 -2.19 16.02
CA ILE A 190 11.32 -2.71 14.95
C ILE A 190 11.66 -1.98 13.67
N LYS A 191 11.88 -2.73 12.59
CA LYS A 191 12.31 -2.18 11.31
C LYS A 191 11.22 -2.27 10.25
N LEU A 192 10.96 -1.17 9.57
CA LEU A 192 9.95 -1.07 8.51
C LEU A 192 10.62 -0.69 7.19
N ALA A 193 10.25 -1.33 6.09
CA ALA A 193 10.46 -0.75 4.76
C ALA A 193 9.20 -0.02 4.33
N VAL A 194 9.33 1.16 3.74
CA VAL A 194 8.20 1.96 3.26
C VAL A 194 8.31 2.21 1.76
N TYR A 195 7.21 1.98 1.04
CA TYR A 195 7.12 2.07 -0.41
C TYR A 195 5.84 2.77 -0.87
N SER A 196 5.86 3.29 -2.10
CA SER A 196 4.70 3.69 -2.90
C SER A 196 5.07 3.71 -4.40
N CYS A 197 4.07 3.88 -5.26
CA CYS A 197 4.24 4.31 -6.67
C CYS A 197 5.13 3.38 -7.50
N SER A 198 4.53 2.25 -7.89
CA SER A 198 5.20 1.12 -8.55
C SER A 198 4.83 0.98 -10.02
N ASN A 199 4.85 2.05 -10.83
CA ASN A 199 4.42 1.94 -12.22
C ASN A 199 5.28 0.93 -13.02
N TYR A 200 4.61 -0.11 -13.52
CA TYR A 200 5.25 -1.27 -14.17
C TYR A 200 6.02 -0.90 -15.45
N PRO A 201 5.44 -0.14 -16.41
CA PRO A 201 6.16 0.36 -17.59
C PRO A 201 7.45 1.14 -17.32
N PHE A 202 7.55 1.88 -16.21
CA PHE A 202 8.72 2.76 -15.98
C PHE A 202 9.97 2.01 -15.51
N GLY A 203 9.85 0.77 -15.01
CA GLY A 203 11.03 -0.01 -14.66
C GLY A 203 10.78 -1.24 -13.79
N PHE A 204 11.87 -1.94 -13.49
CA PHE A 204 11.92 -3.07 -12.57
C PHE A 204 11.84 -2.61 -11.12
N PHE A 205 11.19 -3.40 -10.28
CA PHE A 205 10.95 -3.04 -8.88
C PHE A 205 12.11 -3.40 -7.94
N ASN A 206 13.33 -2.98 -8.31
CA ASN A 206 14.56 -3.27 -7.55
C ASN A 206 14.46 -2.85 -6.07
N ALA A 207 13.73 -1.76 -5.79
CA ALA A 207 13.51 -1.26 -4.43
C ALA A 207 12.88 -2.31 -3.50
N TYR A 208 11.94 -3.13 -3.99
CA TYR A 208 11.34 -4.21 -3.17
C TYR A 208 12.34 -5.31 -2.82
N GLY A 209 13.28 -5.60 -3.71
CA GLY A 209 14.22 -6.70 -3.54
C GLY A 209 15.38 -6.35 -2.61
N ASN A 210 15.76 -5.08 -2.47
CA ASN A 210 16.93 -4.69 -1.67
C ASN A 210 16.77 -5.04 -0.18
N PRO A 211 15.63 -4.75 0.49
CA PRO A 211 15.43 -5.19 1.87
C PRO A 211 15.37 -6.71 2.03
N VAL A 212 14.89 -7.43 1.00
CA VAL A 212 14.90 -8.90 0.99
C VAL A 212 16.33 -9.42 0.97
N ARG A 213 17.19 -8.87 0.10
CA ARG A 213 18.60 -9.26 -0.04
C ARG A 213 19.41 -8.95 1.23
N LYS A 214 19.13 -7.80 1.86
CA LYS A 214 19.76 -7.39 3.13
C LYS A 214 19.19 -8.10 4.36
N ASP A 215 18.01 -8.70 4.24
CA ASP A 215 17.18 -9.15 5.36
C ASP A 215 17.05 -8.07 6.46
N SER A 216 16.87 -6.82 6.05
CA SER A 216 17.07 -5.65 6.92
C SER A 216 15.84 -5.20 7.70
N VAL A 217 14.63 -5.67 7.36
CA VAL A 217 13.37 -5.19 7.91
C VAL A 217 12.48 -6.29 8.49
N ASP A 218 11.54 -5.93 9.34
CA ASP A 218 10.57 -6.85 9.94
C ASP A 218 9.22 -6.83 9.20
N TYR A 219 8.77 -5.64 8.77
CA TYR A 219 7.46 -5.42 8.15
C TYR A 219 7.58 -4.48 6.95
N VAL A 220 6.61 -4.56 6.05
CA VAL A 220 6.49 -3.66 4.89
C VAL A 220 5.26 -2.78 5.04
N ILE A 221 5.44 -1.47 4.85
CA ILE A 221 4.37 -0.49 4.70
C ILE A 221 4.31 -0.09 3.22
N HIS A 222 3.12 -0.13 2.63
CA HIS A 222 2.90 0.34 1.26
C HIS A 222 1.80 1.40 1.27
N LEU A 223 2.12 2.60 0.78
CA LEU A 223 1.27 3.78 0.95
C LEU A 223 0.34 4.07 -0.23
N GLY A 224 0.43 3.29 -1.30
CA GLY A 224 -0.48 3.34 -2.44
C GLY A 224 0.23 3.30 -3.77
N ASP A 225 -0.53 3.27 -4.86
CA ASP A 225 -0.04 3.09 -6.22
C ASP A 225 0.73 1.78 -6.42
N TYR A 226 0.16 0.71 -5.87
CA TYR A 226 0.65 -0.65 -6.07
C TYR A 226 0.47 -1.08 -7.53
N ILE A 227 -0.56 -0.56 -8.19
CA ILE A 227 -0.79 -0.65 -9.63
C ILE A 227 -1.03 0.76 -10.21
N TYR A 228 -0.94 0.85 -11.54
CA TYR A 228 -1.51 1.94 -12.34
C TYR A 228 -2.51 1.35 -13.32
N GLU A 229 -3.51 2.14 -13.73
CA GLU A 229 -4.68 1.76 -14.53
C GLU A 229 -4.44 1.81 -16.05
N TYR A 230 -3.43 2.56 -16.48
CA TYR A 230 -3.17 2.92 -17.88
C TYR A 230 -2.76 1.79 -18.81
N GLY A 231 -3.04 1.95 -20.11
CA GLY A 231 -2.40 1.17 -21.17
C GLY A 231 -0.92 1.51 -21.35
N ASN A 232 -0.17 0.67 -22.05
CA ASN A 232 1.22 0.97 -22.39
C ASN A 232 1.29 2.13 -23.40
N GLY A 233 2.14 3.12 -23.13
CA GLY A 233 2.27 4.32 -23.95
C GLY A 233 1.33 5.46 -23.57
N GLU A 234 0.37 5.23 -22.66
CA GLU A 234 -0.44 6.29 -22.05
C GLU A 234 0.36 6.97 -20.92
N TYR A 235 0.74 6.21 -19.89
CA TYR A 235 1.63 6.68 -18.82
C TYR A 235 2.80 5.71 -18.61
N GLY A 236 3.86 5.93 -19.39
CA GLY A 236 5.08 5.12 -19.42
C GLY A 236 5.16 4.17 -20.62
N TRP A 237 6.37 3.75 -20.98
CA TRP A 237 6.65 2.93 -22.17
C TRP A 237 7.52 1.71 -21.85
N GLY A 238 6.87 0.55 -21.71
CA GLY A 238 7.50 -0.69 -21.25
C GLY A 238 8.14 -1.57 -22.32
N ASN A 239 7.88 -1.34 -23.63
CA ASN A 239 8.29 -2.27 -24.71
C ASN A 239 9.78 -2.56 -24.70
N SER A 240 10.59 -1.52 -24.50
CA SER A 240 12.06 -1.61 -24.54
C SER A 240 12.66 -2.49 -23.44
N ILE A 241 11.92 -2.77 -22.37
CA ILE A 241 12.38 -3.54 -21.20
C ILE A 241 11.44 -4.71 -20.88
N GLY A 242 10.49 -5.05 -21.77
CA GLY A 242 9.55 -6.14 -21.57
C GLY A 242 8.54 -5.91 -20.44
N ARG A 243 8.24 -4.65 -20.12
CA ARG A 243 7.38 -4.24 -19.00
C ARG A 243 6.02 -3.71 -19.46
N ILE A 244 5.34 -4.45 -20.31
CA ILE A 244 4.00 -4.07 -20.82
C ILE A 244 2.94 -4.48 -19.79
N PRO A 245 2.13 -3.55 -19.24
CA PRO A 245 1.02 -3.86 -18.36
C PRO A 245 -0.07 -4.63 -19.12
N LEU A 246 -0.70 -5.61 -18.46
CA LEU A 246 -1.83 -6.35 -19.05
C LEU A 246 -3.12 -6.10 -18.23
N PRO A 247 -4.30 -6.09 -18.88
CA PRO A 247 -4.45 -5.96 -20.33
C PRO A 247 -3.82 -4.65 -20.81
N ASP A 248 -3.30 -4.63 -22.03
CA ASP A 248 -2.60 -3.47 -22.58
C ASP A 248 -3.61 -2.41 -23.06
N ARG A 249 -4.25 -1.76 -22.08
CA ARG A 249 -5.29 -0.73 -22.20
C ARG A 249 -5.60 -0.14 -20.82
N GLN A 250 -6.30 0.99 -20.79
CA GLN A 250 -7.00 1.49 -19.61
C GLN A 250 -7.95 0.42 -19.01
N ILE A 251 -7.95 0.28 -17.69
CA ILE A 251 -8.71 -0.77 -16.97
C ILE A 251 -10.00 -0.25 -16.32
N PHE A 252 -11.08 -1.03 -16.45
CA PHE A 252 -12.42 -0.64 -15.94
C PHE A 252 -13.16 -1.80 -15.28
N THR A 253 -13.04 -3.01 -15.83
CA THR A 253 -13.78 -4.19 -15.39
C THR A 253 -13.03 -4.95 -14.30
N LEU A 254 -13.73 -5.81 -13.55
CA LEU A 254 -13.12 -6.66 -12.54
C LEU A 254 -11.96 -7.52 -13.10
N TYR A 255 -12.12 -8.08 -14.30
CA TYR A 255 -11.02 -8.79 -14.99
C TYR A 255 -9.83 -7.89 -15.24
N ASP A 256 -10.06 -6.66 -15.71
CA ASP A 256 -8.97 -5.75 -16.03
C ASP A 256 -8.12 -5.44 -14.78
N TYR A 257 -8.76 -5.15 -13.64
CA TYR A 257 -8.05 -4.94 -12.37
C TYR A 257 -7.35 -6.21 -11.87
N ARG A 258 -8.01 -7.38 -11.88
CA ARG A 258 -7.37 -8.66 -11.54
C ARG A 258 -6.13 -8.93 -12.39
N LYS A 259 -6.25 -8.72 -13.70
CA LYS A 259 -5.17 -8.93 -14.66
C LYS A 259 -4.05 -7.91 -14.50
N ARG A 260 -4.38 -6.67 -14.15
CA ARG A 260 -3.39 -5.63 -13.85
C ARG A 260 -2.55 -5.98 -12.63
N ILE A 261 -3.20 -6.31 -11.52
CA ILE A 261 -2.51 -6.73 -10.28
C ILE A 261 -1.67 -8.00 -10.54
N ALA A 262 -2.21 -8.97 -11.28
CA ALA A 262 -1.48 -10.16 -11.68
C ALA A 262 -0.21 -9.84 -12.48
N THR A 263 -0.29 -8.91 -13.43
CA THR A 263 0.87 -8.46 -14.22
C THR A 263 1.94 -7.86 -13.33
N TYR A 264 1.57 -7.00 -12.39
CA TYR A 264 2.52 -6.38 -11.47
C TYR A 264 3.17 -7.45 -10.56
N ARG A 265 2.38 -8.44 -10.10
CA ARG A 265 2.86 -9.63 -9.37
C ARG A 265 3.67 -10.64 -10.22
N THR A 266 4.06 -10.31 -11.45
CA THR A 266 5.09 -11.06 -12.18
C THR A 266 6.49 -10.54 -11.93
N ASP A 267 6.65 -9.35 -11.34
CA ASP A 267 7.94 -8.83 -10.93
C ASP A 267 8.52 -9.67 -9.78
N LEU A 268 9.71 -10.21 -10.00
CA LEU A 268 10.34 -11.15 -9.08
C LEU A 268 10.78 -10.51 -7.76
N ASP A 269 11.12 -9.22 -7.75
CA ASP A 269 11.54 -8.54 -6.52
C ASP A 269 10.32 -8.18 -5.65
N LEU A 270 9.18 -7.87 -6.29
CA LEU A 270 7.89 -7.77 -5.61
C LEU A 270 7.43 -9.12 -5.03
N VAL A 271 7.51 -10.20 -5.82
CA VAL A 271 7.18 -11.55 -5.34
C VAL A 271 8.07 -11.95 -4.17
N ALA A 272 9.38 -11.67 -4.24
CA ALA A 272 10.32 -11.98 -3.16
C ALA A 272 9.99 -11.21 -1.87
N SER A 273 9.61 -9.94 -1.98
CA SER A 273 9.22 -9.13 -0.82
C SER A 273 7.92 -9.62 -0.17
N HIS A 274 6.89 -9.93 -0.96
CA HIS A 274 5.65 -10.55 -0.46
C HIS A 274 5.90 -11.91 0.21
N GLN A 275 6.83 -12.71 -0.34
CA GLN A 275 7.19 -14.01 0.22
C GLN A 275 7.96 -13.88 1.55
N SER A 276 8.68 -12.77 1.76
CA SER A 276 9.67 -12.66 2.85
C SER A 276 9.16 -11.89 4.08
N PHE A 277 8.20 -10.98 3.90
CA PHE A 277 7.76 -10.08 4.95
C PHE A 277 6.22 -10.01 5.03
N PRO A 278 5.64 -9.76 6.21
CA PRO A 278 4.25 -9.33 6.34
C PRO A 278 4.07 -7.87 5.84
N TRP A 279 3.12 -7.67 4.93
CA TRP A 279 2.77 -6.36 4.38
C TRP A 279 1.56 -5.74 5.09
N ILE A 280 1.60 -4.42 5.30
CA ILE A 280 0.51 -3.59 5.80
C ILE A 280 0.24 -2.49 4.76
N PRO A 281 -0.50 -2.82 3.68
CA PRO A 281 -0.72 -1.88 2.58
C PRO A 281 -1.97 -1.03 2.79
N VAL A 282 -1.98 0.14 2.16
CA VAL A 282 -3.17 0.92 1.85
C VAL A 282 -3.10 1.37 0.39
N TRP A 283 -4.26 1.61 -0.24
CA TRP A 283 -4.33 2.16 -1.58
C TRP A 283 -4.12 3.67 -1.59
N ASP A 284 -3.82 4.20 -2.77
CA ASP A 284 -4.00 5.59 -3.14
C ASP A 284 -5.05 5.67 -4.28
N ASP A 285 -4.85 6.52 -5.28
CA ASP A 285 -5.79 6.74 -6.37
C ASP A 285 -5.63 5.72 -7.50
N HIS A 286 -4.41 5.41 -7.93
CA HIS A 286 -4.15 4.54 -9.09
C HIS A 286 -4.55 3.07 -8.89
N GLU A 287 -4.87 2.64 -7.67
CA GLU A 287 -5.62 1.40 -7.45
C GLU A 287 -7.00 1.40 -8.13
N VAL A 288 -7.58 2.58 -8.36
CA VAL A 288 -8.83 2.81 -9.09
C VAL A 288 -8.56 3.59 -10.36
N SER A 289 -8.21 4.87 -10.24
CA SER A 289 -7.93 5.82 -11.31
C SER A 289 -7.30 7.08 -10.72
N ASP A 290 -6.48 7.76 -11.52
CA ASP A 290 -5.82 9.03 -11.21
C ASP A 290 -6.76 10.09 -10.60
N ASN A 291 -6.26 10.75 -9.55
CA ASN A 291 -6.91 11.76 -8.71
C ASN A 291 -8.37 11.41 -8.34
N THR A 292 -8.61 10.15 -7.97
CA THR A 292 -9.93 9.73 -7.50
C THR A 292 -10.33 10.38 -6.18
N TRP A 293 -11.60 10.73 -6.09
CA TRP A 293 -12.29 11.19 -4.89
C TRP A 293 -13.66 10.49 -4.78
N ARG A 294 -14.46 10.77 -3.75
CA ARG A 294 -15.71 10.01 -3.47
C ARG A 294 -16.65 9.87 -4.65
N ASP A 295 -16.78 10.89 -5.52
CA ASP A 295 -17.76 10.87 -6.61
C ASP A 295 -17.13 11.00 -8.02
N GLY A 296 -15.80 10.95 -8.20
CA GLY A 296 -15.15 11.07 -9.51
C GLY A 296 -13.64 10.79 -9.56
N ALA A 297 -13.01 11.11 -10.71
CA ALA A 297 -11.58 10.91 -11.05
C ALA A 297 -11.11 11.99 -12.05
N SER A 298 -9.81 12.09 -12.36
CA SER A 298 -9.26 13.14 -13.24
C SER A 298 -9.82 13.15 -14.65
N GLU A 299 -10.01 11.98 -15.25
CA GLU A 299 -10.56 11.82 -16.61
C GLU A 299 -12.08 12.05 -16.71
N LEU A 300 -12.75 12.34 -15.57
CA LEU A 300 -14.19 12.53 -15.50
C LEU A 300 -14.54 14.00 -15.17
N ASN A 301 -15.07 14.71 -16.16
CA ASN A 301 -15.55 16.09 -16.00
C ASN A 301 -17.09 16.20 -15.92
N ASN A 302 -17.77 15.10 -15.56
CA ASN A 302 -19.23 14.99 -15.44
C ASN A 302 -20.01 15.32 -16.73
N THR A 303 -19.42 15.06 -17.90
CA THR A 303 -20.10 15.13 -19.21
C THR A 303 -20.35 13.74 -19.78
N GLU A 304 -21.35 13.59 -20.65
CA GLU A 304 -21.59 12.33 -21.39
C GLU A 304 -20.35 11.90 -22.19
N ASP A 305 -19.65 12.85 -22.83
CA ASP A 305 -18.43 12.57 -23.59
C ASP A 305 -17.32 12.00 -22.68
N SER A 306 -17.08 12.59 -21.50
CA SER A 306 -16.10 12.05 -20.55
C SER A 306 -16.48 10.66 -20.04
N PHE A 307 -17.77 10.40 -19.81
CA PHE A 307 -18.25 9.08 -19.39
C PHE A 307 -18.04 8.02 -20.48
N ILE A 308 -18.31 8.36 -21.75
CA ILE A 308 -18.08 7.46 -22.88
C ILE A 308 -16.58 7.21 -23.07
N ALA A 309 -15.75 8.26 -22.93
CA ALA A 309 -14.29 8.15 -23.02
C ALA A 309 -13.70 7.28 -21.90
N ASP A 310 -14.23 7.39 -20.67
CA ASP A 310 -13.86 6.58 -19.50
C ASP A 310 -14.54 5.19 -19.50
N GLY A 311 -14.71 4.60 -20.69
CA GLY A 311 -15.16 3.22 -20.86
C GLY A 311 -16.66 2.96 -20.62
N GLY A 312 -17.47 3.98 -20.33
CA GLY A 312 -18.91 3.85 -20.13
C GLY A 312 -19.29 3.06 -18.86
N VAL A 313 -18.39 3.02 -17.87
CA VAL A 313 -18.60 2.38 -16.56
C VAL A 313 -18.80 3.48 -15.52
N SER A 314 -19.81 3.35 -14.65
CA SER A 314 -20.02 4.34 -13.59
C SER A 314 -18.84 4.35 -12.60
N VAL A 315 -18.59 5.52 -12.00
CA VAL A 315 -17.56 5.71 -10.96
C VAL A 315 -17.66 4.65 -9.86
N ASP A 316 -18.87 4.44 -9.34
CA ASP A 316 -19.12 3.43 -8.30
C ASP A 316 -18.78 2.03 -8.79
N GLN A 317 -19.19 1.66 -10.01
CA GLN A 317 -18.91 0.33 -10.55
C GLN A 317 -17.41 0.10 -10.77
N ARG A 318 -16.67 1.10 -11.25
CA ARG A 318 -15.22 1.01 -11.44
C ARG A 318 -14.50 0.87 -10.11
N LYS A 319 -14.83 1.70 -9.11
CA LYS A 319 -14.36 1.57 -7.73
C LYS A 319 -14.64 0.19 -7.15
N MET A 320 -15.86 -0.30 -7.36
CA MET A 320 -16.25 -1.62 -6.88
C MET A 320 -15.41 -2.74 -7.48
N ASN A 321 -15.11 -2.67 -8.79
CA ASN A 321 -14.24 -3.62 -9.46
C ASN A 321 -12.81 -3.57 -8.93
N ALA A 322 -12.25 -2.37 -8.80
CA ALA A 322 -10.92 -2.11 -8.28
C ALA A 322 -10.75 -2.62 -6.85
N VAL A 323 -11.62 -2.20 -5.94
CA VAL A 323 -11.53 -2.54 -4.53
C VAL A 323 -11.73 -4.05 -4.34
N ARG A 324 -12.67 -4.68 -5.05
CA ARG A 324 -12.80 -6.14 -5.02
C ARG A 324 -11.52 -6.85 -5.46
N ALA A 325 -10.94 -6.45 -6.58
CA ALA A 325 -9.69 -7.04 -7.06
C ALA A 325 -8.55 -6.85 -6.04
N TYR A 326 -8.46 -5.67 -5.42
CA TYR A 326 -7.49 -5.37 -4.37
C TYR A 326 -7.67 -6.28 -3.15
N PHE A 327 -8.90 -6.44 -2.65
CA PHE A 327 -9.19 -7.36 -1.55
C PHE A 327 -8.91 -8.82 -1.92
N GLU A 328 -9.16 -9.25 -3.15
CA GLU A 328 -8.86 -10.63 -3.57
C GLU A 328 -7.35 -10.90 -3.62
N TRP A 329 -6.54 -9.92 -4.04
CA TRP A 329 -5.12 -10.08 -4.36
C TRP A 329 -4.13 -9.59 -3.30
N MET A 330 -4.57 -8.76 -2.35
CA MET A 330 -3.71 -8.23 -1.29
C MET A 330 -3.90 -9.01 0.02
N PRO A 331 -2.84 -9.23 0.83
CA PRO A 331 -2.91 -10.00 2.08
C PRO A 331 -3.49 -9.17 3.24
N ILE A 332 -4.60 -8.48 3.01
CA ILE A 332 -5.30 -7.63 3.99
C ILE A 332 -6.51 -8.33 4.62
N ARG A 333 -6.85 -7.92 5.84
CA ARG A 333 -8.04 -8.36 6.58
C ARG A 333 -9.30 -7.69 6.07
N GLN A 334 -10.43 -8.34 6.36
CA GLN A 334 -11.72 -7.70 6.28
C GLN A 334 -11.86 -6.67 7.40
N VAL A 335 -12.22 -5.47 7.03
CA VAL A 335 -12.46 -4.35 7.95
C VAL A 335 -13.95 -4.09 8.01
N ASP A 336 -14.49 -3.27 7.11
CA ASP A 336 -15.95 -3.12 6.92
C ASP A 336 -16.26 -2.37 5.61
N MET A 337 -16.33 -3.06 4.48
CA MET A 337 -16.41 -2.40 3.17
C MET A 337 -17.75 -1.71 2.82
N ASP A 338 -18.83 -2.05 3.51
CA ASP A 338 -20.14 -1.37 3.46
C ASP A 338 -20.12 -0.02 4.18
N ASP A 339 -19.19 0.18 5.11
CA ASP A 339 -18.83 1.48 5.65
C ASP A 339 -17.98 2.17 4.57
N ASN A 340 -18.61 2.60 3.47
CA ASN A 340 -18.02 3.36 2.38
C ASN A 340 -16.63 2.85 1.91
N LEU A 341 -16.49 1.55 1.65
CA LEU A 341 -15.25 0.92 1.17
C LEU A 341 -14.07 1.03 2.14
N ARG A 342 -14.30 1.14 3.46
CA ARG A 342 -13.24 1.28 4.47
C ARG A 342 -12.04 0.35 4.27
N ILE A 343 -10.84 0.91 4.33
CA ILE A 343 -9.54 0.19 4.46
C ILE A 343 -8.71 0.63 5.68
N TRP A 344 -8.98 1.82 6.21
CA TRP A 344 -8.23 2.41 7.31
C TRP A 344 -8.34 1.58 8.61
N ARG A 345 -7.23 1.45 9.32
CA ARG A 345 -7.06 0.53 10.46
C ARG A 345 -5.82 0.87 11.30
N GLU A 346 -5.73 0.31 12.51
CA GLU A 346 -4.61 0.52 13.43
C GLU A 346 -3.92 -0.80 13.83
N PHE A 347 -2.61 -0.74 14.12
CA PHE A 347 -1.81 -1.83 14.64
C PHE A 347 -0.99 -1.34 15.85
N ASN A 348 -1.06 -2.06 16.97
CA ASN A 348 -0.36 -1.68 18.20
C ASN A 348 0.91 -2.53 18.36
N PHE A 349 2.07 -1.99 18.02
CA PHE A 349 3.36 -2.68 18.14
C PHE A 349 3.89 -2.53 19.56
N GLY A 350 3.32 -3.28 20.50
CA GLY A 350 3.65 -3.12 21.90
C GLY A 350 3.23 -1.77 22.45
N ASN A 351 3.95 -1.32 23.47
CA ASN A 351 3.95 0.08 23.90
C ASN A 351 5.04 0.92 23.18
N LEU A 352 5.65 0.37 22.12
CA LEU A 352 6.66 1.08 21.34
C LEU A 352 5.99 2.08 20.39
N PHE A 353 5.16 1.60 19.46
CA PHE A 353 4.45 2.51 18.55
C PHE A 353 3.08 1.99 18.13
N ASP A 354 2.22 2.93 17.78
CA ASP A 354 0.98 2.65 17.05
C ASP A 354 1.13 3.04 15.59
N LEU A 355 0.86 2.09 14.70
CA LEU A 355 0.72 2.36 13.27
C LEU A 355 -0.75 2.63 12.96
N VAL A 356 -1.05 3.82 12.46
CA VAL A 356 -2.38 4.27 12.07
C VAL A 356 -2.39 4.45 10.55
N MET A 357 -3.06 3.56 9.83
CA MET A 357 -3.15 3.60 8.37
C MET A 357 -4.42 4.34 7.95
N LEU A 358 -4.24 5.46 7.24
CA LEU A 358 -5.31 6.31 6.73
C LEU A 358 -5.68 5.94 5.29
N ASP A 359 -6.86 6.38 4.90
CA ASP A 359 -7.42 6.37 3.55
C ASP A 359 -7.75 7.82 3.24
N THR A 360 -7.04 8.40 2.28
CA THR A 360 -7.27 9.78 1.86
C THR A 360 -7.81 9.83 0.44
N ARG A 361 -8.49 8.78 -0.05
CA ARG A 361 -9.00 8.68 -1.43
C ARG A 361 -10.43 8.17 -1.50
N GLN A 362 -10.64 6.89 -1.24
CA GLN A 362 -11.84 6.19 -1.71
C GLN A 362 -13.03 6.32 -0.75
N TYR A 363 -12.76 6.55 0.54
CA TYR A 363 -13.79 6.49 1.57
C TYR A 363 -14.80 7.65 1.49
N ASP A 364 -14.36 8.90 1.67
CA ASP A 364 -15.28 10.05 1.75
C ASP A 364 -14.60 11.38 1.35
N ARG A 365 -13.50 11.30 0.59
CA ARG A 365 -12.74 12.46 0.12
C ARG A 365 -13.63 13.41 -0.67
N ALA A 366 -13.73 14.68 -0.24
CA ALA A 366 -14.39 15.73 -1.03
C ALA A 366 -13.63 15.99 -2.34
N ILE A 367 -14.28 16.57 -3.36
CA ILE A 367 -13.68 16.83 -4.68
C ILE A 367 -12.25 17.38 -4.60
N THR A 368 -11.36 16.77 -5.37
CA THR A 368 -9.93 17.11 -5.43
C THR A 368 -9.60 17.92 -6.70
N ASP A 369 -8.34 18.32 -6.84
CA ASP A 369 -7.82 18.86 -8.09
C ASP A 369 -7.77 17.77 -9.15
N VAL A 370 -8.56 17.93 -10.20
CA VAL A 370 -8.64 17.05 -11.37
C VAL A 370 -8.08 17.77 -12.61
N TYR A 371 -7.12 18.66 -12.39
CA TYR A 371 -6.39 19.50 -13.37
C TYR A 371 -7.23 20.60 -14.04
N THR A 372 -8.51 20.34 -14.28
CA THR A 372 -9.43 21.28 -14.95
C THR A 372 -10.13 22.23 -13.98
N ASN A 373 -10.01 22.00 -12.67
CA ASN A 373 -10.70 22.74 -11.60
C ASN A 373 -9.74 23.33 -10.55
N THR A 374 -8.43 23.43 -10.84
CA THR A 374 -7.40 23.92 -9.89
C THR A 374 -7.80 25.24 -9.22
N ASP A 375 -8.25 26.25 -9.97
CA ASP A 375 -8.67 27.55 -9.41
C ASP A 375 -9.84 27.40 -8.43
N TYR A 376 -10.79 26.52 -8.75
CA TYR A 376 -11.93 26.23 -7.88
C TYR A 376 -11.46 25.57 -6.59
N ILE A 377 -10.59 24.56 -6.66
CA ILE A 377 -10.07 23.88 -5.47
C ILE A 377 -9.21 24.81 -4.62
N HIS A 378 -8.39 25.66 -5.23
CA HIS A 378 -7.67 26.70 -4.51
C HIS A 378 -8.64 27.58 -3.71
N ALA A 379 -9.67 28.12 -4.36
CA ALA A 379 -10.63 29.04 -3.73
C ALA A 379 -11.35 28.42 -2.53
N ILE A 380 -11.60 27.11 -2.55
CA ILE A 380 -12.28 26.41 -1.45
C ILE A 380 -11.33 25.66 -0.52
N SER A 381 -10.02 25.62 -0.76
CA SER A 381 -9.05 24.76 -0.05
C SER A 381 -9.09 24.87 1.48
N ASN A 382 -9.47 26.04 2.01
CA ASN A 382 -9.61 26.31 3.44
C ASN A 382 -11.09 26.46 3.90
N ASP A 383 -12.06 26.04 3.10
CA ASP A 383 -13.46 25.96 3.52
C ASP A 383 -13.58 24.99 4.70
N ALA A 384 -14.19 25.46 5.79
CA ALA A 384 -14.33 24.71 7.04
C ALA A 384 -15.01 23.33 6.85
N SER A 385 -15.89 23.21 5.86
CA SER A 385 -16.64 21.99 5.56
C SER A 385 -15.86 20.94 4.77
N ARG A 386 -14.72 21.31 4.14
CA ARG A 386 -13.93 20.36 3.37
C ARG A 386 -13.26 19.32 4.26
N SER A 387 -13.27 18.10 3.76
CA SER A 387 -12.67 16.94 4.42
C SER A 387 -12.03 16.01 3.40
N LEU A 388 -10.84 15.53 3.75
CA LEU A 388 -10.06 14.56 2.99
C LEU A 388 -10.44 13.12 3.36
N MET A 389 -10.76 12.90 4.64
CA MET A 389 -11.05 11.57 5.20
C MET A 389 -12.54 11.35 5.48
N GLY A 390 -13.35 12.41 5.52
CA GLY A 390 -14.73 12.38 6.01
C GLY A 390 -14.83 12.35 7.55
N PRO A 391 -16.00 12.69 8.10
CA PRO A 391 -16.19 12.88 9.54
C PRO A 391 -16.00 11.60 10.36
N ARG A 392 -16.31 10.43 9.80
CA ARG A 392 -16.17 9.14 10.51
C ARG A 392 -14.71 8.79 10.76
N GLN A 393 -13.91 8.84 9.71
CA GLN A 393 -12.48 8.56 9.81
C GLN A 393 -11.73 9.66 10.56
N GLU A 394 -12.08 10.94 10.39
CA GLU A 394 -11.54 12.03 11.23
C GLU A 394 -11.77 11.76 12.72
N ALA A 395 -13.01 11.48 13.11
CA ALA A 395 -13.35 11.21 14.50
C ALA A 395 -12.62 9.98 15.06
N TRP A 396 -12.52 8.91 14.25
CA TRP A 396 -11.75 7.72 14.59
C TRP A 396 -10.26 8.05 14.75
N PHE A 397 -9.64 8.73 13.77
CA PHE A 397 -8.22 9.06 13.76
C PHE A 397 -7.84 9.90 14.98
N TYR A 398 -8.57 10.97 15.25
CA TYR A 398 -8.30 11.84 16.40
C TYR A 398 -8.48 11.10 17.73
N LYS A 399 -9.46 10.18 17.81
CA LYS A 399 -9.65 9.34 18.98
C LYS A 399 -8.49 8.36 19.15
N THR A 400 -8.05 7.70 18.08
CA THR A 400 -6.91 6.78 18.09
C THR A 400 -5.62 7.49 18.52
N LEU A 401 -5.34 8.70 18.01
CA LEU A 401 -4.18 9.49 18.43
C LEU A 401 -4.21 9.80 19.94
N ARG A 402 -5.35 10.27 20.45
CA ARG A 402 -5.54 10.52 21.90
C ARG A 402 -5.37 9.26 22.73
N GLN A 403 -5.95 8.15 22.29
CA GLN A 403 -5.89 6.87 23.00
C GLN A 403 -4.48 6.30 22.99
N SER A 404 -3.75 6.43 21.89
CA SER A 404 -2.33 6.07 21.78
C SER A 404 -1.48 6.84 22.78
N SER A 405 -1.63 8.18 22.78
CA SER A 405 -0.94 9.07 23.72
C SER A 405 -1.26 8.75 25.18
N THR A 406 -2.56 8.58 25.50
CA THR A 406 -3.02 8.29 26.86
C THR A 406 -2.55 6.93 27.37
N ARG A 407 -2.45 5.94 26.47
CA ARG A 407 -1.95 4.61 26.80
C ARG A 407 -0.44 4.59 27.06
N GLY A 408 0.28 5.62 26.61
CA GLY A 408 1.74 5.69 26.74
C GLY A 408 2.48 4.87 25.70
N ALA A 409 1.92 4.72 24.48
CA ALA A 409 2.73 4.29 23.35
C ALA A 409 3.79 5.38 23.05
N THR A 410 5.04 4.98 22.83
CA THR A 410 6.13 5.94 22.66
C THR A 410 5.94 6.78 21.40
N TRP A 411 5.57 6.15 20.28
CA TRP A 411 5.40 6.80 18.98
C TRP A 411 4.01 6.58 18.39
N ARG A 412 3.57 7.56 17.59
CA ARG A 412 2.44 7.43 16.66
C ARG A 412 3.00 7.53 15.26
N VAL A 413 2.87 6.46 14.49
CA VAL A 413 3.28 6.41 13.08
C VAL A 413 2.01 6.44 12.25
N ILE A 414 1.83 7.50 11.45
CA ILE A 414 0.64 7.73 10.64
C ILE A 414 1.02 7.42 9.19
N GLY A 415 0.55 6.28 8.68
CA GLY A 415 0.67 5.94 7.26
C GLY A 415 -0.44 6.61 6.47
N ASN A 416 -0.10 7.44 5.49
CA ASN A 416 -1.04 8.05 4.58
C ASN A 416 -0.43 8.20 3.18
N GLN A 417 -1.25 8.54 2.20
CA GLN A 417 -0.92 8.49 0.80
C GLN A 417 -0.07 9.70 0.37
N ILE A 418 -0.47 10.89 0.81
CA ILE A 418 -0.08 12.19 0.25
C ILE A 418 0.65 13.07 1.27
N ILE A 419 1.41 14.05 0.77
CA ILE A 419 2.18 14.98 1.60
C ILE A 419 1.26 15.79 2.53
N PHE A 420 1.55 15.73 3.83
CA PHE A 420 0.82 16.42 4.89
C PHE A 420 1.34 17.85 5.11
N SER A 421 2.67 18.04 5.10
CA SER A 421 3.28 19.35 5.25
C SER A 421 2.83 20.31 4.14
N ARG A 422 2.83 21.61 4.42
CA ARG A 422 2.57 22.61 3.38
C ARG A 422 3.75 22.63 2.42
N MET A 423 3.46 22.64 1.11
CA MET A 423 4.50 22.64 0.08
C MET A 423 4.26 23.75 -0.94
N ASN A 424 4.97 24.86 -0.78
CA ASN A 424 5.06 25.88 -1.80
C ASN A 424 5.87 25.36 -2.99
N GLU A 425 5.17 25.13 -4.09
CA GLU A 425 5.64 24.63 -5.37
C GLU A 425 5.46 25.67 -6.49
N SER A 426 5.39 26.96 -6.15
CA SER A 426 5.16 28.04 -7.12
C SER A 426 6.14 28.09 -8.30
N LEU A 427 7.33 27.49 -8.20
CA LEU A 427 8.25 27.34 -9.33
C LEU A 427 7.69 26.41 -10.41
N ALA A 428 6.99 25.34 -10.01
CA ALA A 428 6.41 24.35 -10.90
C ALA A 428 4.97 24.70 -11.29
N LEU A 429 4.17 25.19 -10.33
CA LEU A 429 2.73 25.38 -10.48
C LEU A 429 2.30 26.84 -10.74
N GLY A 430 3.24 27.78 -10.64
CA GLY A 430 2.97 29.21 -10.79
C GLY A 430 2.58 29.91 -9.47
N ALA A 431 2.54 31.24 -9.50
CA ALA A 431 2.31 32.05 -8.30
C ALA A 431 0.83 32.13 -7.87
N GLU A 432 -0.09 31.91 -8.81
CA GLU A 432 -1.54 31.97 -8.56
C GLU A 432 -2.02 30.74 -7.78
N ASN A 433 -1.57 29.55 -8.19
CA ASN A 433 -1.91 28.27 -7.57
C ASN A 433 -0.63 27.55 -7.13
N PRO A 434 0.04 28.02 -6.06
CA PRO A 434 1.40 27.61 -5.76
C PRO A 434 1.51 26.26 -5.04
N MET A 435 0.42 25.53 -4.84
CA MET A 435 0.38 24.30 -4.03
C MET A 435 -0.19 23.14 -4.84
N ASN A 436 0.21 21.91 -4.51
CA ASN A 436 -0.49 20.73 -5.02
C ASN A 436 -1.82 20.55 -4.26
N TYR A 437 -2.93 20.89 -4.91
CA TYR A 437 -4.26 20.82 -4.31
C TYR A 437 -4.87 19.41 -4.30
N ASP A 438 -4.18 18.43 -4.86
CA ASP A 438 -4.48 17.01 -4.66
C ASP A 438 -3.83 16.45 -3.37
N GLN A 439 -3.01 17.25 -2.68
CA GLN A 439 -2.43 16.88 -1.38
C GLN A 439 -3.19 17.54 -0.22
N TRP A 440 -2.66 17.45 1.01
CA TRP A 440 -3.29 18.07 2.18
C TRP A 440 -3.41 19.60 2.06
N ASP A 441 -2.65 20.24 1.17
CA ASP A 441 -2.78 21.66 0.84
C ASP A 441 -4.14 22.02 0.17
N GLY A 442 -4.84 21.07 -0.46
CA GLY A 442 -6.21 21.23 -0.96
C GLY A 442 -7.31 21.04 0.10
N TYR A 443 -6.93 20.66 1.33
CA TYR A 443 -7.81 20.32 2.45
C TYR A 443 -7.33 20.98 3.74
N GLN A 444 -6.97 22.26 3.69
CA GLN A 444 -6.32 23.00 4.78
C GLN A 444 -7.16 22.99 6.06
N ALA A 445 -8.49 23.09 5.95
CA ALA A 445 -9.36 23.01 7.12
C ALA A 445 -9.25 21.65 7.84
N ASN A 446 -9.17 20.54 7.09
CA ASN A 446 -8.97 19.21 7.67
C ASN A 446 -7.56 19.05 8.25
N ARG A 447 -6.53 19.60 7.58
CA ARG A 447 -5.16 19.64 8.12
C ARG A 447 -5.10 20.42 9.43
N ASN A 448 -5.74 21.58 9.49
CA ASN A 448 -5.81 22.43 10.68
C ASN A 448 -6.51 21.71 11.84
N ARG A 449 -7.63 21.01 11.62
CA ARG A 449 -8.27 20.16 12.65
C ARG A 449 -7.33 19.07 13.18
N THR A 450 -6.50 18.51 12.30
CA THR A 450 -5.48 17.52 12.69
C THR A 450 -4.40 18.16 13.55
N PHE A 451 -3.83 19.29 13.13
CA PHE A 451 -2.87 20.03 13.93
C PHE A 451 -3.45 20.49 15.26
N GLN A 452 -4.70 20.94 15.29
CA GLN A 452 -5.40 21.32 16.51
C GLN A 452 -5.36 20.19 17.55
N VAL A 453 -5.67 18.95 17.12
CA VAL A 453 -5.55 17.78 17.99
C VAL A 453 -4.12 17.55 18.45
N LEU A 454 -3.13 17.68 17.55
CA LEU A 454 -1.72 17.47 17.89
C LEU A 454 -1.19 18.50 18.91
N TYR A 455 -1.40 19.79 18.65
CA TYR A 455 -0.91 20.89 19.47
C TYR A 455 -1.72 21.07 20.76
N GLU A 456 -3.04 21.24 20.66
CA GLU A 456 -3.87 21.61 21.82
C GLU A 456 -4.06 20.48 22.82
N GLN A 457 -3.94 19.22 22.37
CA GLN A 457 -4.06 18.05 23.25
C GLN A 457 -2.70 17.45 23.62
N ASN A 458 -1.60 18.16 23.31
CA ASN A 458 -0.22 17.77 23.60
C ASN A 458 0.10 16.33 23.12
N VAL A 459 -0.34 16.02 21.91
CA VAL A 459 -0.14 14.74 21.26
C VAL A 459 1.18 14.83 20.49
N GLY A 460 2.32 14.50 21.11
CA GLY A 460 3.68 14.45 20.48
C GLY A 460 4.12 13.08 19.90
N ASN A 461 5.40 12.93 19.55
CA ASN A 461 6.04 11.75 18.96
C ASN A 461 5.32 11.21 17.71
N ASN A 462 4.88 12.13 16.85
CA ASN A 462 4.19 11.78 15.62
C ASN A 462 5.18 11.69 14.46
N ILE A 463 5.10 10.59 13.71
CA ILE A 463 5.82 10.36 12.47
C ILE A 463 4.77 10.17 11.37
N PHE A 464 4.69 11.10 10.43
CA PHE A 464 3.84 10.98 9.25
C PHE A 464 4.62 10.34 8.11
N LEU A 465 4.02 9.37 7.43
CA LEU A 465 4.56 8.71 6.26
C LEU A 465 3.71 9.07 5.04
N ALA A 466 4.35 9.42 3.93
CA ALA A 466 3.68 9.74 2.66
C ALA A 466 4.40 9.14 1.44
N GLY A 467 3.66 9.03 0.33
CA GLY A 467 4.10 8.59 -0.99
C GLY A 467 3.68 9.59 -2.07
N ASP A 468 2.92 9.14 -3.07
CA ASP A 468 2.27 9.91 -4.15
C ASP A 468 3.21 10.72 -5.07
N SER A 469 3.88 11.73 -4.52
CA SER A 469 4.68 12.75 -5.22
C SER A 469 5.88 12.25 -6.06
N HIS A 470 6.20 10.96 -6.03
CA HIS A 470 7.38 10.35 -6.68
C HIS A 470 8.75 10.96 -6.32
N ALA A 471 8.86 11.67 -5.20
CA ALA A 471 10.08 12.32 -4.71
C ALA A 471 10.25 12.12 -3.19
N SER A 472 11.47 12.28 -2.69
CA SER A 472 11.72 12.16 -1.24
C SER A 472 11.63 13.52 -0.56
N TRP A 473 10.94 13.57 0.59
CA TRP A 473 10.73 14.79 1.38
C TRP A 473 10.88 14.51 2.87
N VAL A 474 11.56 15.39 3.58
CA VAL A 474 11.74 15.29 5.02
C VAL A 474 11.50 16.65 5.68
N SER A 475 10.43 16.73 6.46
CA SER A 475 9.92 17.99 7.04
C SER A 475 9.65 17.83 8.53
N ASP A 476 9.85 18.92 9.28
CA ASP A 476 9.21 19.03 10.60
C ASP A 476 7.70 19.28 10.40
N LEU A 477 6.85 18.76 11.29
CA LEU A 477 5.40 19.00 11.27
C LEU A 477 5.05 20.29 11.99
N VAL A 478 4.62 21.32 11.26
CA VAL A 478 4.43 22.67 11.78
C VAL A 478 3.08 23.25 11.37
N TRP A 479 2.32 23.77 12.34
CA TRP A 479 1.10 24.52 12.06
C TRP A 479 1.41 25.99 11.78
N LEU A 480 1.78 26.27 10.53
CA LEU A 480 2.22 27.59 10.10
C LEU A 480 1.15 28.66 10.32
N GLY A 481 1.56 29.79 10.89
CA GLY A 481 0.68 30.94 11.16
C GLY A 481 0.01 30.89 12.53
N GLU A 482 -0.14 29.71 13.12
CA GLU A 482 -0.76 29.52 14.44
C GLU A 482 0.26 29.33 15.57
N HIS A 483 1.39 28.67 15.29
CA HIS A 483 2.46 28.44 16.25
C HIS A 483 3.82 28.96 15.77
N GLU A 484 4.63 29.46 16.70
CA GLU A 484 6.01 29.83 16.41
C GLU A 484 6.82 28.59 16.02
N TYR A 485 7.72 28.76 15.06
CA TYR A 485 8.60 27.69 14.59
C TYR A 485 9.98 28.25 14.26
N ASP A 486 11.03 27.59 14.71
CA ASP A 486 12.40 27.93 14.34
C ASP A 486 12.98 26.84 13.43
N PRO A 487 13.17 27.10 12.12
CA PRO A 487 13.69 26.10 11.20
C PRO A 487 15.15 25.70 11.48
N LYS A 488 15.91 26.50 12.23
CA LYS A 488 17.30 26.16 12.61
C LYS A 488 17.36 25.14 13.74
N THR A 489 16.42 25.19 14.68
CA THR A 489 16.42 24.32 15.87
C THR A 489 15.30 23.28 15.84
N GLY A 490 14.33 23.41 14.94
CA GLY A 490 13.09 22.62 14.88
C GLY A 490 12.09 22.92 15.99
N SER A 491 12.38 23.90 16.86
CA SER A 491 11.52 24.23 18.00
C SER A 491 10.16 24.71 17.51
N GLY A 492 9.08 24.23 18.14
CA GLY A 492 7.71 24.52 17.73
C GLY A 492 7.07 23.43 16.87
N SER A 493 7.79 22.38 16.48
CA SER A 493 7.20 21.23 15.76
C SER A 493 6.50 20.23 16.69
N VAL A 494 5.55 19.47 16.13
CA VAL A 494 4.80 18.38 16.79
C VAL A 494 5.12 16.99 16.25
N GLY A 495 6.12 16.87 15.37
CA GLY A 495 6.51 15.60 14.78
C GLY A 495 7.32 15.77 13.51
N VAL A 496 7.47 14.69 12.76
CA VAL A 496 8.25 14.67 11.52
C VAL A 496 7.47 13.96 10.43
N GLU A 497 7.57 14.47 9.21
CA GLU A 497 7.11 13.78 8.01
C GLU A 497 8.28 13.18 7.25
N PHE A 498 8.18 11.90 6.95
CA PHE A 498 9.04 11.17 6.02
C PHE A 498 8.20 10.77 4.80
N ALA A 499 8.42 11.42 3.67
CA ALA A 499 7.79 11.06 2.42
C ALA A 499 8.81 10.41 1.47
N GLY A 500 8.46 9.25 0.92
CA GLY A 500 9.36 8.48 0.06
C GLY A 500 9.16 8.77 -1.41
N SER A 501 10.24 8.60 -2.19
CA SER A 501 10.11 8.52 -3.65
C SER A 501 9.38 7.24 -4.08
N ALA A 502 9.11 7.16 -5.37
CA ALA A 502 8.48 6.03 -6.03
C ALA A 502 9.43 4.83 -6.17
N VAL A 503 8.87 3.62 -6.12
CA VAL A 503 9.56 2.37 -6.48
C VAL A 503 10.04 2.42 -7.93
N SER A 504 9.21 2.94 -8.84
CA SER A 504 9.58 3.06 -10.26
C SER A 504 8.91 4.20 -11.02
N SER A 505 7.78 4.74 -10.54
CA SER A 505 7.08 5.86 -11.19
C SER A 505 7.98 7.09 -11.34
N PRO A 506 7.88 7.87 -12.44
CA PRO A 506 8.88 8.85 -12.81
C PRO A 506 8.88 10.07 -11.87
N CYS A 507 10.01 10.79 -11.83
CA CYS A 507 10.12 12.08 -11.16
C CYS A 507 8.97 13.03 -11.57
N PRO A 508 8.38 13.81 -10.65
CA PRO A 508 7.33 14.78 -10.99
C PRO A 508 7.84 15.88 -11.93
N ALA A 509 9.15 16.15 -11.95
CA ALA A 509 9.78 17.10 -12.86
C ALA A 509 10.18 16.49 -14.23
N GLY A 510 9.70 15.27 -14.52
CA GLY A 510 9.87 14.58 -15.80
C GLY A 510 10.90 13.45 -15.77
N GLN A 511 10.64 12.41 -16.56
CA GLN A 511 11.43 11.17 -16.59
C GLN A 511 12.91 11.38 -16.96
N ASN A 512 13.22 12.36 -17.81
CA ASN A 512 14.56 12.60 -18.37
C ASN A 512 15.28 13.80 -17.73
N ILE A 513 14.83 14.25 -16.56
CA ILE A 513 15.52 15.33 -15.84
C ILE A 513 16.97 14.92 -15.52
N SER A 514 17.91 15.86 -15.66
CA SER A 514 19.29 15.63 -15.21
C SER A 514 19.39 15.77 -13.69
N LEU A 515 20.33 15.05 -13.06
CA LEU A 515 20.59 15.17 -11.63
C LEU A 515 20.89 16.63 -11.21
N ALA A 516 21.62 17.38 -12.05
CA ALA A 516 21.91 18.78 -11.77
C ALA A 516 20.64 19.65 -11.76
N ALA A 517 19.73 19.47 -12.72
CA ALA A 517 18.46 20.19 -12.77
C ALA A 517 17.53 19.78 -11.62
N ALA A 518 17.48 18.49 -11.29
CA ALA A 518 16.72 17.98 -10.15
C ALA A 518 17.22 18.59 -8.82
N ASN A 519 18.54 18.65 -8.60
CA ASN A 519 19.12 19.28 -7.42
C ASN A 519 18.86 20.79 -7.37
N ALA A 520 18.84 21.48 -8.51
CA ALA A 520 18.46 22.89 -8.58
C ALA A 520 16.99 23.12 -8.18
N GLY A 521 16.07 22.28 -8.66
CA GLY A 521 14.67 22.27 -8.23
C GLY A 521 14.52 21.98 -6.74
N SER A 522 15.28 21.00 -6.24
CA SER A 522 15.31 20.63 -4.82
C SER A 522 15.78 21.80 -3.94
N ALA A 523 16.79 22.54 -4.39
CA ALA A 523 17.32 23.72 -3.69
C ALA A 523 16.27 24.84 -3.61
N TRP A 524 15.50 25.05 -4.68
CA TRP A 524 14.41 26.00 -4.68
C TRP A 524 13.30 25.58 -3.70
N LEU A 525 12.85 24.32 -3.75
CA LEU A 525 11.81 23.79 -2.85
C LEU A 525 12.20 23.93 -1.38
N THR A 526 13.44 23.57 -1.04
CA THR A 526 13.97 23.67 0.32
C THR A 526 14.08 25.13 0.80
N ALA A 527 14.34 26.07 -0.11
CA ALA A 527 14.40 27.50 0.19
C ALA A 527 13.01 28.14 0.33
N ALA A 528 12.04 27.69 -0.47
CA ALA A 528 10.66 28.20 -0.47
C ALA A 528 9.85 27.72 0.75
N ASN A 529 10.24 26.59 1.35
CA ASN A 529 9.52 25.94 2.44
C ASN A 529 10.40 25.88 3.70
N ARG A 530 9.96 26.51 4.79
CA ARG A 530 10.80 26.71 6.00
C ARG A 530 10.97 25.43 6.80
N GLU A 531 9.95 24.60 6.85
CA GLU A 531 9.83 23.32 7.56
C GLU A 531 10.52 22.16 6.82
N LEU A 532 10.59 22.23 5.48
CA LEU A 532 11.26 21.24 4.64
C LEU A 532 12.78 21.26 4.87
N GLN A 533 13.34 20.17 5.39
CA GLN A 533 14.77 20.08 5.72
C GLN A 533 15.58 19.38 4.64
N TRP A 534 15.00 18.39 3.95
CA TRP A 534 15.64 17.73 2.83
C TRP A 534 14.62 17.35 1.76
N GLN A 535 15.04 17.47 0.51
CA GLN A 535 14.23 17.13 -0.65
C GLN A 535 15.13 16.54 -1.74
N ASP A 536 14.71 15.42 -2.33
CA ASP A 536 15.35 14.82 -3.51
C ASP A 536 14.32 14.51 -4.59
N LEU A 537 14.41 15.22 -5.72
CA LEU A 537 13.59 14.97 -6.91
C LEU A 537 14.10 13.81 -7.76
N PHE A 538 15.38 13.45 -7.68
CA PHE A 538 16.01 12.67 -8.74
C PHE A 538 15.80 11.16 -8.59
N TYR A 539 16.20 10.58 -7.46
CA TYR A 539 16.26 9.13 -7.32
C TYR A 539 14.89 8.53 -7.06
N ARG A 540 14.62 7.41 -7.74
CA ARG A 540 13.60 6.45 -7.34
C ARG A 540 14.14 5.61 -6.20
N GLY A 541 13.29 5.02 -5.38
CA GLY A 541 13.75 4.11 -4.35
C GLY A 541 12.76 3.92 -3.21
N TYR A 542 13.28 3.91 -1.99
CA TYR A 542 12.53 3.58 -0.80
C TYR A 542 13.27 4.08 0.45
N TYR A 543 12.67 3.91 1.62
CA TYR A 543 13.36 4.15 2.88
C TYR A 543 13.04 3.09 3.92
N GLU A 544 13.96 2.92 4.86
CA GLU A 544 13.80 2.04 6.01
C GLU A 544 13.69 2.88 7.29
N LEU A 545 12.78 2.49 8.18
CA LEU A 545 12.67 3.04 9.53
C LEU A 545 13.18 2.00 10.53
N SER A 546 13.99 2.42 11.49
CA SER A 546 14.33 1.65 12.69
C SER A 546 13.80 2.39 13.91
N ILE A 547 12.80 1.81 14.56
CA ILE A 547 12.03 2.45 15.65
C ILE A 547 12.41 1.78 16.97
N ASP A 548 12.90 2.55 17.93
CA ASP A 548 13.09 2.13 19.33
C ASP A 548 12.47 3.16 20.31
N TYR A 549 12.62 2.95 21.62
CA TYR A 549 12.01 3.80 22.63
C TYR A 549 12.66 5.20 22.76
N ASP A 550 13.90 5.33 22.33
CA ASP A 550 14.70 6.55 22.43
C ASP A 550 14.70 7.33 21.11
N ALA A 551 14.56 6.65 19.96
CA ALA A 551 14.67 7.24 18.64
C ALA A 551 13.94 6.49 17.51
N VAL A 552 13.55 7.26 16.48
CA VAL A 552 13.26 6.76 15.14
C VAL A 552 14.39 7.17 14.20
N ASN A 553 15.01 6.20 13.53
CA ASN A 553 16.01 6.45 12.51
C ASN A 553 15.44 6.11 11.12
N ALA A 554 15.49 7.07 10.20
CA ALA A 554 15.06 6.91 8.81
C ALA A 554 16.27 6.91 7.87
N SER A 555 16.38 5.88 7.04
CA SER A 555 17.44 5.72 6.04
C SER A 555 16.85 5.68 4.64
N PHE A 556 17.15 6.69 3.82
CA PHE A 556 16.67 6.80 2.45
C PHE A 556 17.66 6.17 1.47
N PHE A 557 17.14 5.39 0.52
CA PHE A 557 17.92 4.68 -0.48
C PHE A 557 17.43 5.02 -1.89
N GLY A 558 18.38 5.37 -2.76
CA GLY A 558 18.15 5.64 -4.17
C GLY A 558 18.56 4.45 -5.03
N ILE A 559 17.80 4.19 -6.09
CA ILE A 559 18.09 3.17 -7.10
C ILE A 559 18.74 3.88 -8.29
N PRO A 560 20.01 3.58 -8.63
CA PRO A 560 20.71 4.27 -9.72
C PRO A 560 20.00 4.15 -11.07
N THR A 561 19.32 3.04 -11.31
CA THR A 561 18.51 2.83 -12.50
C THR A 561 17.41 1.81 -12.25
N THR A 562 16.21 2.10 -12.75
CA THR A 562 15.07 1.18 -12.78
C THR A 562 15.00 0.39 -14.09
N ARG A 563 15.89 0.67 -15.06
CA ARG A 563 15.84 0.11 -16.42
C ARG A 563 16.36 -1.32 -16.54
N ILE A 564 17.12 -1.78 -15.55
CA ILE A 564 17.64 -3.14 -15.46
C ILE A 564 17.32 -3.72 -14.10
N LYS A 565 17.11 -5.04 -14.03
CA LYS A 565 16.92 -5.75 -12.77
C LYS A 565 18.27 -5.95 -12.07
N GLN A 566 18.42 -5.47 -10.84
CA GLN A 566 19.68 -5.52 -10.08
C GLN A 566 19.45 -5.38 -8.56
N GLY A 567 20.52 -5.46 -7.75
CA GLY A 567 20.53 -5.22 -6.30
C GLY A 567 21.18 -3.91 -5.83
N TYR A 568 21.46 -2.99 -6.74
CA TYR A 568 22.09 -1.70 -6.56
C TYR A 568 21.23 -0.69 -5.79
N GLU A 569 21.85 -0.04 -4.82
CA GLU A 569 21.32 1.13 -4.11
C GLU A 569 22.43 2.12 -3.75
N ILE A 570 22.02 3.35 -3.49
CA ILE A 570 22.85 4.42 -2.95
C ILE A 570 22.18 4.91 -1.66
N SER A 571 22.92 5.03 -0.57
CA SER A 571 22.40 5.67 0.64
C SER A 571 22.30 7.17 0.40
N LEU A 572 21.09 7.73 0.42
CA LEU A 572 20.86 9.11 0.05
C LEU A 572 21.01 10.07 1.23
N ALA A 573 20.32 9.76 2.32
CA ALA A 573 20.34 10.57 3.53
C ALA A 573 19.79 9.75 4.71
N ASN A 574 20.25 10.09 5.91
CA ASN A 574 19.76 9.48 7.15
C ASN A 574 19.30 10.56 8.12
N PHE A 575 18.20 10.31 8.82
CA PHE A 575 17.59 11.25 9.76
C PHE A 575 17.24 10.55 11.07
N THR A 576 17.28 11.29 12.16
CA THR A 576 16.92 10.79 13.50
C THR A 576 15.87 11.70 14.11
N VAL A 577 14.91 11.10 14.81
CA VAL A 577 13.94 11.79 15.67
C VAL A 577 14.10 11.21 17.05
N LEU A 578 14.44 12.03 18.05
CA LEU A 578 14.54 11.56 19.44
C LEU A 578 13.17 11.62 20.13
N ALA A 579 12.89 10.63 20.97
CA ALA A 579 11.64 10.55 21.71
C ALA A 579 11.47 11.79 22.60
N GLY A 580 10.30 12.42 22.49
CA GLY A 580 9.93 13.63 23.23
C GLY A 580 10.39 14.94 22.57
N GLU A 581 11.24 14.92 21.53
CA GLU A 581 11.69 16.15 20.87
C GLU A 581 10.67 16.71 19.88
N ASN A 582 9.81 15.87 19.29
CA ASN A 582 8.77 16.24 18.31
C ASN A 582 9.31 16.96 17.06
N LYS A 583 10.56 16.70 16.67
CA LYS A 583 11.23 17.36 15.55
C LYS A 583 12.38 16.50 15.06
N LEU A 584 12.91 16.82 13.88
CA LEU A 584 14.16 16.23 13.42
C LEU A 584 15.29 16.60 14.39
N HIS A 585 16.02 15.57 14.84
CA HIS A 585 17.21 15.75 15.64
C HIS A 585 18.28 16.46 14.80
N ARG A 586 18.89 17.51 15.37
CA ARG A 586 19.85 18.36 14.66
C ARG A 586 21.17 18.41 15.40
N LEU A 587 22.23 17.94 14.75
CA LEU A 587 23.59 18.11 15.22
C LEU A 587 24.23 19.24 14.44
N ASN A 588 24.76 20.26 15.14
CA ASN A 588 25.33 21.46 14.51
C ASN A 588 24.37 22.19 13.55
N GLY A 589 23.06 22.13 13.81
CA GLY A 589 22.03 22.87 13.06
C GLY A 589 21.54 22.22 11.75
N THR A 590 21.97 21.00 11.44
CA THR A 590 21.52 20.22 10.27
C THR A 590 20.80 18.94 10.70
N ALA A 591 19.72 18.61 9.99
CA ALA A 591 18.82 17.50 10.33
C ALA A 591 19.32 16.13 9.83
N ALA A 592 20.18 16.10 8.81
CA ALA A 592 20.75 14.85 8.33
C ALA A 592 21.93 14.42 9.19
N VAL A 593 22.06 13.12 9.44
CA VAL A 593 23.20 12.54 10.15
C VAL A 593 24.49 12.88 9.41
N GLY A 594 25.45 13.47 10.13
CA GLY A 594 26.72 13.94 9.55
C GLY A 594 26.62 15.22 8.72
N GLY A 595 25.42 15.81 8.57
CA GLY A 595 25.20 17.03 7.80
C GLY A 595 25.37 16.87 6.30
N VAL A 596 25.25 15.63 5.80
CA VAL A 596 25.46 15.28 4.40
C VAL A 596 24.25 14.53 3.86
N ALA A 597 23.84 14.92 2.66
CA ALA A 597 23.01 14.11 1.78
C ALA A 597 23.78 13.85 0.48
N GLU A 598 23.42 12.79 -0.21
CA GLU A 598 24.01 12.39 -1.49
C GLU A 598 23.41 13.16 -2.67
N SER A 599 22.11 13.41 -2.60
CA SER A 599 21.31 14.03 -3.66
C SER A 599 20.34 15.07 -3.12
N GLY A 600 19.79 15.87 -4.04
CA GLY A 600 18.75 16.83 -3.75
C GLY A 600 19.29 18.12 -3.13
N SER A 601 18.65 18.57 -2.06
CA SER A 601 19.03 19.75 -1.28
C SER A 601 18.78 19.53 0.21
N LEU A 602 19.77 19.84 1.04
CA LEU A 602 19.74 19.70 2.49
C LEU A 602 19.92 21.06 3.18
N LYS A 603 18.94 21.47 3.99
CA LYS A 603 18.97 22.72 4.74
C LYS A 603 20.09 22.71 5.78
N ASN A 604 20.90 23.77 5.78
CA ASN A 604 22.07 23.95 6.65
C ASN A 604 23.11 22.80 6.59
N GLY A 605 23.06 21.96 5.56
CA GLY A 605 23.99 20.85 5.34
C GLY A 605 24.67 20.97 3.98
N ARG A 606 25.22 19.85 3.50
CA ARG A 606 25.88 19.76 2.19
C ARG A 606 25.36 18.57 1.41
N VAL A 607 25.32 18.72 0.10
CA VAL A 607 25.09 17.62 -0.83
C VAL A 607 26.43 17.19 -1.39
N VAL A 608 26.82 15.94 -1.16
CA VAL A 608 28.09 15.35 -1.59
C VAL A 608 27.79 14.12 -2.41
N GLN A 609 27.81 14.29 -3.73
CA GLN A 609 27.51 13.22 -4.68
C GLN A 609 28.61 12.15 -4.72
N THR A 610 28.19 10.93 -4.99
CA THR A 610 28.93 9.69 -5.11
C THR A 610 28.35 8.86 -6.25
N ASN A 611 29.23 8.20 -6.99
CA ASN A 611 28.83 7.10 -7.86
C ASN A 611 29.03 5.74 -7.18
N LEU A 612 29.37 5.74 -5.89
CA LEU A 612 29.56 4.54 -5.10
C LEU A 612 28.20 3.89 -4.78
N THR A 613 27.93 2.80 -5.48
CA THR A 613 26.69 2.04 -5.41
C THR A 613 26.93 0.74 -4.66
N HIS A 614 26.06 0.42 -3.72
CA HIS A 614 26.05 -0.84 -2.98
C HIS A 614 25.22 -1.87 -3.73
N ASP A 615 25.82 -3.00 -4.12
CA ASP A 615 25.07 -4.15 -4.62
C ASP A 615 24.66 -5.06 -3.45
N THR A 616 23.40 -4.93 -3.03
CA THR A 616 22.80 -5.74 -1.95
C THR A 616 22.82 -7.24 -2.22
N GLY A 617 22.94 -7.68 -3.48
CA GLY A 617 23.02 -9.10 -3.82
C GLY A 617 24.38 -9.72 -3.50
N SER A 618 25.46 -8.96 -3.65
CA SER A 618 26.84 -9.42 -3.40
C SER A 618 27.46 -8.84 -2.13
N GLY A 619 26.92 -7.75 -1.59
CA GLY A 619 27.49 -6.96 -0.51
C GLY A 619 28.67 -6.07 -0.93
N ALA A 620 28.98 -6.01 -2.23
CA ALA A 620 30.10 -5.22 -2.75
C ALA A 620 29.68 -3.77 -3.07
N TYR A 621 30.65 -2.86 -3.02
CA TYR A 621 30.49 -1.50 -3.52
C TYR A 621 31.18 -1.36 -4.87
N LEU A 622 30.52 -0.70 -5.82
CA LEU A 622 31.01 -0.46 -7.17
C LEU A 622 30.75 0.97 -7.61
N LYS A 623 31.55 1.48 -8.55
CA LYS A 623 31.25 2.74 -9.21
C LYS A 623 30.26 2.48 -10.33
N TYR A 624 29.06 3.05 -10.21
CA TYR A 624 28.03 2.99 -11.24
C TYR A 624 27.80 4.40 -11.76
N ASP A 625 28.27 4.66 -12.98
CA ASP A 625 27.90 5.88 -13.69
C ASP A 625 26.54 5.60 -14.33
N SER A 626 25.48 6.23 -13.81
CA SER A 626 24.15 6.13 -14.41
C SER A 626 24.23 6.54 -15.88
N PRO A 627 23.60 5.79 -16.80
CA PRO A 627 23.56 6.15 -18.21
C PRO A 627 22.85 7.48 -18.46
#